data_AF-A0A1Y4TYF6-F1
#
_entry.id   AF-A0A1Y4TYF6-F1
#
_cell.length_a   1.000
_cell.length_b   1.000
_cell.length_c   1.000
_cell.angle_alpha   90.00
_cell.angle_beta   90.00
_cell.angle_gamma   90.00
#
_symmetry.space_group_name_H-M   'P 1'
#
loop_
_entity.id
_entity.type
_entity.pdbx_description
1 polymer ?
#
loop_
_entity_poly.entity_id
_entity_poly.type
_entity_poly.pdbx_seq_one_letter_code
_entity_poly.pdbx_strand_id
1 'polypeptide(L)' 'MKISDQQTSGSWNISICNQKGGVGKSALTMLLASHLHYTLQRDVLVVDCDYPLIVPKNRISNLLDLILR' A
#
# COMPACT_ATOMS: atom_id res chain seq x y z
N MET A 1 30.97 11.57 -18.16
CA MET A 1 30.04 10.47 -17.82
C MET A 1 28.64 11.00 -18.02
N LYS A 2 28.04 10.74 -19.20
CA LYS A 2 26.63 11.07 -19.43
C LYS A 2 25.82 10.01 -18.68
N ILE A 3 25.25 10.38 -17.55
CA ILE A 3 24.12 9.64 -16.99
C ILE A 3 22.93 10.15 -17.79
N SER A 4 22.70 9.49 -18.92
CA SER A 4 21.46 9.64 -19.66
C SER A 4 20.44 8.81 -18.90
N ASP A 5 19.73 9.46 -17.97
CA ASP A 5 18.49 8.93 -17.45
C ASP A 5 17.57 8.74 -18.67
N GLN A 6 17.50 7.50 -19.14
CA GLN A 6 16.50 7.07 -20.10
C GLN A 6 15.16 7.37 -19.44
N GLN A 7 14.56 8.50 -19.79
CA GLN A 7 13.22 8.85 -19.36
C GLN A 7 12.27 7.83 -19.98
N THR A 8 12.08 6.73 -19.26
CA THR A 8 11.07 5.72 -19.58
C THR A 8 9.73 6.42 -19.50
N SER A 9 9.13 6.67 -20.66
CA SER A 9 7.83 7.34 -20.81
C SER A 9 6.70 6.37 -20.42
N GLY A 10 6.80 5.76 -19.24
CA GLY A 10 5.89 4.75 -18.75
C GLY A 10 5.59 4.93 -17.26
N SER A 11 4.33 4.70 -16.88
CA SER A 11 3.90 4.70 -15.49
C SER A 11 4.53 3.52 -14.74
N TRP A 12 5.11 3.79 -13.57
CA TRP A 12 5.75 2.77 -12.73
C TRP A 12 4.86 2.42 -11.54
N ASN A 13 4.65 1.12 -11.29
CA ASN A 13 3.90 0.63 -10.14
C ASN A 13 4.83 -0.02 -9.11
N ILE A 14 4.79 0.44 -7.86
CA ILE A 14 5.58 -0.10 -6.74
C ILE A 14 4.61 -0.63 -5.67
N SER A 15 4.85 -1.84 -5.17
CA SER A 15 4.07 -2.43 -4.08
C SER A 15 4.98 -2.86 -2.93
N ILE A 16 4.64 -2.46 -1.71
CA ILE A 16 5.40 -2.77 -0.49
C ILE A 16 4.60 -3.79 0.34
N CYS A 17 5.03 -5.05 0.29
CA CYS A 17 4.36 -6.17 0.94
C CYS A 17 5.28 -6.86 1.96
N ASN A 18 4.74 -7.22 3.13
CA ASN A 18 5.47 -7.99 4.14
C ASN A 18 4.50 -8.78 5.01
N GLN A 19 4.84 -10.04 5.31
CA GLN A 19 3.98 -10.95 6.10
C GLN A 19 3.81 -10.52 7.56
N LYS A 20 4.78 -9.78 8.11
CA LYS A 20 4.79 -9.40 9.52
C LYS A 20 4.10 -8.05 9.70
N GLY A 21 3.14 -7.98 10.62
CA GLY A 21 2.50 -6.75 11.06
C GLY A 21 3.46 -5.89 11.89
N GLY A 22 3.28 -4.57 11.86
CA GLY A 22 4.09 -3.65 12.67
C GLY A 22 5.52 -3.39 12.18
N VAL A 23 5.92 -3.89 11.01
CA VAL A 23 7.26 -3.62 10.43
C VAL A 23 7.38 -2.23 9.80
N GLY A 24 6.30 -1.45 9.78
CA GLY A 24 6.30 -0.10 9.19
C GLY A 24 6.15 -0.07 7.67
N LYS A 25 5.44 -1.03 7.05
CA LYS A 25 5.16 -1.01 5.60
C LYS A 25 4.53 0.31 5.13
N SER A 26 3.50 0.79 5.82
CA SER A 26 2.84 2.05 5.50
C SER A 26 3.78 3.24 5.68
N ALA A 27 4.63 3.23 6.71
CA ALA A 27 5.64 4.25 6.93
C ALA A 27 6.70 4.26 5.81
N LEU A 28 7.19 3.09 5.39
CA LEU A 28 8.12 2.96 4.27
C LEU A 28 7.50 3.42 2.95
N THR A 29 6.23 3.05 2.71
CA THR A 29 5.48 3.45 1.51
C THR A 29 5.33 4.97 1.45
N MET A 30 4.96 5.60 2.57
CA MET A 30 4.82 7.05 2.66
C MET A 30 6.17 7.78 2.49
N LEU A 31 7.25 7.23 3.07
CA LEU A 31 8.60 7.76 2.91
C LEU A 31 9.06 7.70 1.45
N LEU A 32 8.85 6.57 0.79
CA LEU A 32 9.18 6.39 -0.61
C LEU A 32 8.40 7.35 -1.51
N ALA A 33 7.09 7.49 -1.27
CA ALA A 33 6.26 8.45 -2.00
C ALA A 33 6.72 9.90 -1.79
N SER A 34 7.07 10.25 -0.55
CA SER A 34 7.61 11.58 -0.21
C SER A 34 8.92 11.84 -0.94
N HIS A 35 9.80 10.85 -1.03
CA HIS A 35 11.06 10.97 -1.76
C HIS A 35 10.84 11.14 -3.27
N LEU A 36 9.95 10.34 -3.87
CA LEU A 36 9.58 10.46 -5.28
C LEU A 36 8.95 11.82 -5.60
N HIS A 37 8.10 12.32 -4.71
CA HIS A 37 7.43 13.61 -4.91
C HIS A 37 8.39 14.78 -4.71
N TYR A 38 9.07 14.85 -3.56
CA TYR A 38 9.90 16.02 -3.21
C TYR A 38 11.26 16.04 -3.90
N THR A 39 11.91 14.89 -4.08
CA THR A 39 13.27 14.84 -4.65
C THR A 39 13.23 14.69 -6.17
N LEU A 40 12.31 13.87 -6.69
CA LEU A 40 12.24 13.55 -8.13
C LEU A 40 11.13 14.30 -8.88
N GLN A 41 10.34 15.13 -8.18
CA GLN A 41 9.23 15.91 -8.74
C GLN A 41 8.26 15.08 -9.59
N ARG A 42 7.97 13.84 -9.15
CA ARG A 42 7.03 12.95 -9.83
C ARG A 42 5.63 13.06 -9.23
N ASP A 43 4.63 12.86 -10.08
CA ASP A 43 3.26 12.62 -9.64
C ASP A 43 3.14 11.20 -9.09
N VAL A 44 2.78 11.10 -7.81
CA VAL A 44 2.74 9.83 -7.07
C VAL A 44 1.35 9.62 -6.49
N LEU A 45 0.78 8.44 -6.71
CA LEU A 45 -0.45 7.98 -6.08
C LEU A 45 -0.10 6.91 -5.05
N VAL A 46 -0.50 7.11 -3.80
CA VAL A 46 -0.33 6.13 -2.72
C VAL A 46 -1.68 5.51 -2.40
N VAL A 47 -1.74 4.18 -2.45
CA VAL A 47 -2.92 3.40 -2.07
C VAL A 47 -2.52 2.48 -0.92
N ASP A 48 -3.12 2.69 0.26
CA ASP A 48 -2.94 1.78 1.39
C ASP A 48 -3.99 0.67 1.29
N CYS A 49 -3.51 -0.58 1.23
CA CYS A 49 -4.35 -1.77 1.15
C CYS A 49 -4.49 -2.47 2.51
N ASP A 50 -3.97 -1.90 3.61
CA ASP A 50 -4.08 -2.46 4.95
C ASP A 50 -5.43 -2.05 5.61
N TYR A 51 -6.53 -2.63 5.13
CA TYR A 51 -7.86 -2.40 5.70
C TYR A 51 -8.03 -3.19 7.02
N PRO A 52 -8.19 -2.51 8.18
CA PRO A 52 -8.41 -3.21 9.43
C PRO A 52 -9.84 -3.77 9.46
N LEU A 53 -9.97 -5.08 9.29
CA LEU A 53 -11.24 -5.77 9.45
C LEU A 53 -11.62 -5.83 10.95
N ILE A 54 -12.27 -4.79 11.47
CA ILE A 54 -12.82 -4.78 12.83
C ILE A 54 -14.23 -5.37 12.78
N VAL A 55 -14.30 -6.69 12.70
CA VAL A 55 -15.55 -7.43 12.96
C VAL A 55 -15.53 -7.89 14.42
N PRO A 56 -16.53 -7.51 15.24
CA PRO A 56 -16.71 -8.12 16.55
C PRO A 56 -16.84 -9.64 16.35
N LYS A 57 -15.95 -10.44 16.96
CA LYS A 57 -15.95 -11.92 16.79
C LYS A 57 -17.32 -12.55 17.10
N ASN A 58 -18.06 -11.92 18.00
CA ASN A 58 -19.43 -12.24 18.43
C ASN A 58 -20.54 -11.90 17.41
N ARG A 59 -20.23 -11.21 16.29
CA ARG A 59 -21.18 -10.94 15.19
C ARG A 59 -20.95 -11.83 13.97
N ILE A 60 -19.79 -12.49 13.87
CA ILE A 60 -19.48 -13.42 12.76
C ILE A 60 -20.31 -14.70 12.89
N SER A 61 -20.48 -15.23 14.11
CA SER A 61 -21.31 -16.42 14.34
C SER A 61 -22.75 -16.20 13.85
N ASN A 62 -23.34 -15.05 14.15
CA ASN A 62 -24.73 -14.73 13.77
C ASN A 62 -24.88 -14.47 12.26
N LEU A 63 -23.84 -13.97 11.60
CA LEU A 63 -23.85 -13.75 10.14
C LEU A 63 -23.66 -15.07 9.38
N LEU A 64 -22.80 -15.97 9.89
CA LEU A 64 -22.64 -17.31 9.35
C LEU A 64 -23.94 -18.13 9.55
N ASP A 65 -24.61 -18.01 10.70
CA ASP A 65 -25.90 -18.67 10.95
C ASP A 65 -27.04 -18.14 10.05
N LEU A 66 -26.97 -16.88 9.60
CA LEU A 66 -27.96 -16.27 8.70
C LEU A 66 -27.68 -16.59 7.22
N ILE A 67 -26.41 -16.80 6.86
CA ILE A 67 -26.00 -17.14 5.48
C ILE A 67 -26.08 -18.65 5.21
N LEU A 68 -25.96 -19.47 6.26
CA LEU A 68 -26.05 -20.94 6.18
C LEU A 68 -27.47 -21.50 6.44
N ARG A 69 -28.48 -20.63 6.62
CA ARG A 69 -29.90 -20.97 6.64
C ARG A 69 -30.58 -20.49 5.37
#